data_AF-A0A534V5P4-F1
#
_entry.id   AF-A0A534V5P4-F1
#
_cell.length_a   1.000
_cell.length_b   1.000
_cell.length_c   1.000
_cell.angle_alpha   90.00
_cell.angle_beta   90.00
_cell.angle_gamma   90.00
#
_symmetry.space_group_name_H-M   'P 1'
#
loop_
_entity.id
_entity.type
_entity.pdbx_description
1 polymer ?
#
loop_
_entity_poly.entity_id
_entity_poly.type
_entity_poly.pdbx_seq_one_letter_code
_entity_poly.pdbx_strand_id
1 'polypeptide(L)'
;MPAGYSKAFMPLDKVKEKEFMSRPMGCKGVGFSFVRCKPGEGATYVHRHKVQEEVFIAFKGDGTIILDGKRIKMPEGTIVRVGPRVWRALGNDSKKDVVYMVLGAVPPKGFPLGGRTLLGDGIPNRNKVPRWKKA
;
A
#
# COMPACT_ATOMS: atom_id res chain seq x y z
N MET A 1 23.45 15.97 11.59
CA MET A 1 22.78 15.35 10.43
C MET A 1 21.48 14.74 10.93
N PRO A 2 20.29 15.13 10.43
CA PRO A 2 19.10 14.33 10.71
C PRO A 2 19.36 12.91 10.18
N ALA A 3 18.94 11.90 10.93
CA ALA A 3 19.20 10.51 10.59
C ALA A 3 18.72 10.20 9.16
N GLY A 4 19.45 9.37 8.42
CA GLY A 4 19.06 8.92 7.07
C GLY A 4 17.82 8.01 7.02
N TYR A 5 16.95 8.07 8.03
CA TYR A 5 15.72 7.30 8.14
C TYR A 5 14.65 8.13 8.89
N SER A 6 13.39 7.83 8.60
CA SER A 6 12.21 8.34 9.30
C SER A 6 11.49 7.18 10.00
N LYS A 7 10.83 7.47 11.13
CA LYS A 7 9.99 6.51 11.85
C LYS A 7 8.69 7.21 12.25
N ALA A 8 7.57 6.57 11.97
CA ALA A 8 6.25 6.98 12.45
C ALA A 8 5.52 5.78 13.03
N PHE A 9 4.59 6.04 13.96
CA PHE A 9 3.65 5.06 14.49
C PHE A 9 2.25 5.45 14.05
N MET A 10 1.59 4.59 13.25
CA MET A 10 0.22 4.80 12.81
C MET A 10 -0.67 3.69 13.39
N PRO A 11 -1.39 3.95 14.50
CA PRO A 11 -2.33 2.99 15.06
C PRO A 11 -3.54 2.84 14.12
N LEU A 12 -3.78 1.62 13.62
CA LEU A 12 -4.76 1.36 12.57
C LEU A 12 -6.21 1.72 12.97
N ASP A 13 -6.55 1.60 14.25
CA ASP A 13 -7.85 1.99 14.80
C ASP A 13 -8.08 3.51 14.80
N LYS A 14 -7.00 4.30 14.67
CA LYS A 14 -7.04 5.77 14.59
C LYS A 14 -6.98 6.32 13.17
N VAL A 15 -6.88 5.46 12.15
CA VAL A 15 -7.09 5.90 10.76
C VAL A 15 -8.51 6.46 10.68
N LYS A 16 -8.65 7.72 10.29
CA LYS A 16 -9.96 8.38 10.21
C LYS A 16 -10.68 8.01 8.92
N GLU A 17 -10.10 8.41 7.79
CA GLU A 17 -10.63 8.17 6.45
C GLU A 17 -9.49 7.79 5.52
N LYS A 18 -8.53 8.71 5.31
CA LYS A 18 -7.31 8.45 4.54
C LYS A 18 -6.11 9.19 5.11
N GLU A 19 -5.08 8.46 5.49
CA GLU A 19 -3.85 8.98 6.08
C GLU A 19 -2.68 8.78 5.11
N PHE A 20 -2.19 9.87 4.52
CA PHE A 20 -1.06 9.85 3.59
C PHE A 20 0.27 9.86 4.34
N MET A 21 1.09 8.83 4.16
CA MET A 21 2.30 8.64 4.95
C MET A 21 3.59 9.02 4.20
N SER A 22 3.59 9.04 2.87
CA SER A 22 4.81 9.30 2.09
C SER A 22 5.47 10.64 2.38
N ARG A 23 4.68 11.73 2.46
CA ARG A 23 5.23 13.08 2.73
C ARG A 23 5.78 13.20 4.15
N PRO A 24 5.02 12.86 5.22
CA PRO A 24 5.55 12.84 6.58
C PRO A 24 6.80 11.98 6.76
N MET A 25 6.90 10.89 6.00
CA MET A 25 8.06 9.98 6.04
C MET A 25 9.22 10.41 5.13
N GLY A 26 9.07 11.48 4.35
CA GLY A 26 10.12 11.97 3.45
C GLY A 26 10.36 11.11 2.20
N CYS A 27 9.43 10.22 1.84
CA CYS A 27 9.56 9.34 0.69
C CYS A 27 9.65 10.12 -0.63
N LYS A 28 10.50 9.64 -1.55
CA LYS A 28 10.71 10.25 -2.88
C LYS A 28 10.19 9.41 -4.03
N GLY A 29 10.25 8.09 -3.92
CA GLY A 29 9.83 7.16 -4.99
C GLY A 29 8.54 6.38 -4.72
N VAL A 30 8.04 6.39 -3.47
CA VAL A 30 6.90 5.57 -3.05
C VAL A 30 5.81 6.43 -2.43
N GLY A 31 4.62 6.36 -3.01
CA GLY A 31 3.34 6.81 -2.46
C GLY A 31 2.71 5.69 -1.63
N PHE A 32 2.27 5.97 -0.41
CA PHE A 32 1.42 5.06 0.34
C PHE A 32 0.51 5.78 1.34
N SER A 33 -0.63 5.15 1.62
CA SER A 33 -1.62 5.63 2.59
C SER A 33 -2.36 4.49 3.26
N PHE A 34 -2.86 4.74 4.47
CA PHE A 34 -3.90 3.91 5.09
C PHE A 34 -5.27 4.50 4.78
N VAL A 35 -6.24 3.66 4.42
CA VAL A 35 -7.62 4.07 4.12
C VAL A 35 -8.56 3.27 4.99
N ARG A 36 -9.45 3.92 5.74
CA ARG A 36 -10.51 3.25 6.51
C ARG A 36 -11.84 3.42 5.80
N CYS A 37 -12.61 2.33 5.73
CA CYS A 37 -14.00 2.35 5.30
C CYS A 37 -14.85 1.65 6.35
N LYS A 38 -15.87 2.31 6.89
CA LYS A 38 -16.90 1.67 7.73
C LYS A 38 -17.87 0.84 6.88
N PRO A 39 -18.71 -0.01 7.47
CA PRO A 39 -19.73 -0.75 6.73
C PRO A 39 -20.58 0.15 5.82
N GLY A 40 -20.65 -0.20 4.53
CA GLY A 40 -21.39 0.57 3.52
C GLY A 40 -20.67 1.80 2.98
N GLU A 41 -19.51 2.19 3.53
CA GLU A 41 -18.71 3.29 3.00
C GLU A 41 -17.80 2.83 1.85
N GLY A 42 -17.40 3.77 1.00
CA GLY A 42 -16.47 3.54 -0.09
C GLY A 42 -16.16 4.80 -0.88
N ALA A 43 -15.34 4.66 -1.92
CA ALA A 43 -15.07 5.75 -2.83
C ALA A 43 -16.35 6.18 -3.56
N THR A 44 -16.55 7.49 -3.69
CA THR A 44 -17.73 8.08 -4.34
C THR A 44 -17.62 8.10 -5.88
N TYR A 45 -16.46 7.72 -6.42
CA TYR A 45 -16.21 7.61 -7.85
C TYR A 45 -15.13 6.56 -8.13
N VAL A 46 -15.10 6.05 -9.37
CA VAL A 46 -14.01 5.21 -9.89
C VAL A 46 -12.93 6.07 -10.53
N HIS A 47 -11.68 5.63 -10.45
CA HIS A 47 -10.56 6.32 -11.11
C HIS A 47 -9.57 5.34 -11.76
N ARG A 48 -8.69 5.88 -12.60
CA ARG A 48 -7.57 5.16 -13.22
C ARG A 48 -6.35 6.07 -13.31
N HIS A 49 -5.17 5.48 -13.42
CA HIS A 49 -3.91 6.22 -13.51
C HIS A 49 -3.42 6.26 -14.96
N LYS A 50 -2.66 7.31 -15.32
CA LYS A 50 -2.05 7.40 -16.65
C LYS A 50 -0.88 6.43 -16.79
N VAL A 51 -0.04 6.34 -15.76
CA VAL A 51 1.26 5.63 -15.81
C VAL A 51 1.53 4.74 -14.60
N GLN A 52 1.00 5.09 -13.43
CA GLN A 52 1.32 4.44 -12.17
C GLN A 52 0.43 3.22 -11.93
N GLU A 53 1.04 2.12 -11.53
CA GLU A 53 0.33 1.00 -10.90
C GLU A 53 0.18 1.25 -9.39
N GLU A 54 -0.82 0.62 -8.81
CA GLU A 54 -1.02 0.63 -7.36
C GLU A 54 -1.24 -0.79 -6.83
N VAL A 55 -0.86 -1.01 -5.58
CA VAL A 55 -1.12 -2.24 -4.83
C VAL A 55 -2.05 -1.89 -3.68
N PHE A 56 -3.18 -2.58 -3.62
CA PHE A 56 -4.18 -2.47 -2.56
C PHE A 56 -4.11 -3.70 -1.68
N ILE A 57 -4.02 -3.49 -0.37
CA ILE A 57 -3.96 -4.57 0.61
C ILE A 57 -5.11 -4.36 1.60
N ALA A 58 -5.96 -5.37 1.80
CA ALA A 58 -6.86 -5.41 2.94
C ALA A 58 -6.03 -5.69 4.20
N PHE A 59 -5.58 -4.63 4.86
CA PHE A 59 -4.56 -4.70 5.89
C PHE A 59 -5.14 -5.13 7.25
N LYS A 60 -6.39 -4.74 7.52
CA LYS A 60 -7.17 -5.18 8.68
C LYS A 60 -8.66 -5.21 8.33
N GLY A 61 -9.34 -6.30 8.63
CA GLY A 61 -10.76 -6.52 8.31
C GLY A 61 -11.00 -6.95 6.85
N ASP A 62 -12.25 -7.30 6.57
CA ASP A 62 -12.68 -7.80 5.26
C ASP A 62 -13.25 -6.67 4.41
N GLY A 63 -12.65 -6.49 3.24
CA GLY A 63 -12.90 -5.39 2.34
C GLY A 63 -13.56 -5.78 1.02
N THR A 64 -13.71 -4.79 0.15
CA THR A 64 -14.17 -4.94 -1.22
C THR A 64 -13.48 -3.91 -2.12
N ILE A 65 -13.16 -4.34 -3.34
CA ILE A 65 -12.68 -3.45 -4.41
C ILE A 65 -13.53 -3.67 -5.66
N ILE A 66 -13.85 -2.59 -6.36
CA ILE A 66 -14.42 -2.65 -7.70
C ILE A 66 -13.29 -2.46 -8.70
N LEU A 67 -13.14 -3.38 -9.64
CA LEU A 67 -12.17 -3.33 -10.75
C LEU A 67 -12.91 -3.52 -12.08
N ASP A 68 -12.85 -2.53 -12.96
CA ASP A 68 -13.54 -2.53 -14.26
C ASP A 68 -15.02 -2.96 -14.15
N GLY A 69 -15.71 -2.39 -13.15
CA GLY A 69 -17.12 -2.68 -12.85
C GLY A 69 -17.37 -3.99 -12.11
N LYS A 70 -16.36 -4.84 -11.92
CA LYS A 70 -16.48 -6.09 -11.16
C LYS A 70 -16.20 -5.87 -9.69
N ARG A 71 -17.16 -6.26 -8.84
CA ARG A 71 -17.05 -6.22 -7.38
C ARG A 71 -16.32 -7.46 -6.87
N ILE A 72 -15.20 -7.27 -6.19
CA ILE A 72 -14.29 -8.34 -5.74
C ILE A 72 -14.12 -8.24 -4.22
N LYS A 73 -14.34 -9.35 -3.52
CA LYS A 73 -14.10 -9.44 -2.08
C LYS A 73 -12.60 -9.39 -1.78
N MET A 74 -12.24 -8.69 -0.73
CA MET A 74 -10.86 -8.61 -0.22
C MET A 74 -10.82 -9.00 1.25
N PRO A 75 -10.91 -10.30 1.61
CA PRO A 75 -10.70 -10.71 3.00
C PRO A 75 -9.33 -10.22 3.53
N GLU A 76 -9.19 -10.08 4.85
CA GLU A 76 -7.93 -9.61 5.45
C GLU A 76 -6.71 -10.37 4.90
N GLY A 77 -5.65 -9.63 4.55
CA GLY A 77 -4.46 -10.16 3.90
C GLY A 77 -4.53 -10.26 2.37
N THR A 78 -5.68 -9.96 1.74
CA THR A 78 -5.78 -9.92 0.28
C THR A 78 -4.92 -8.80 -0.30
N ILE A 79 -4.14 -9.13 -1.33
CA ILE A 79 -3.27 -8.21 -2.06
C ILE A 79 -3.72 -8.16 -3.52
N VAL A 80 -3.97 -6.95 -4.02
CA VAL A 80 -4.41 -6.70 -5.40
C VAL A 80 -3.49 -5.67 -6.04
N ARG A 81 -2.75 -6.09 -7.07
CA ARG A 81 -2.05 -5.15 -7.95
C ARG A 81 -3.00 -4.68 -9.04
N VAL A 82 -3.12 -3.36 -9.19
CA VAL A 82 -4.00 -2.69 -10.16
C VAL A 82 -3.16 -1.92 -11.15
N GLY A 83 -3.22 -2.32 -12.43
CA GLY A 83 -2.51 -1.65 -13.51
C GLY A 83 -3.07 -0.24 -13.80
N PRO A 84 -2.33 0.64 -14.50
CA PRO A 84 -2.73 2.04 -14.68
C PRO A 84 -4.11 2.21 -15.33
N ARG A 85 -4.41 1.39 -16.35
CA ARG A 85 -5.62 1.54 -17.17
C ARG A 85 -6.91 0.98 -16.56
N VAL A 86 -6.82 0.23 -15.45
CA VAL A 86 -7.97 -0.39 -14.77
C VAL A 86 -8.73 0.67 -13.97
N TRP A 87 -10.06 0.74 -14.14
CA TRP A 87 -10.93 1.56 -13.31
C TRP A 87 -11.11 0.92 -11.94
N ARG A 88 -10.89 1.69 -10.87
CA ARG A 88 -10.86 1.16 -9.50
C ARG A 88 -11.64 2.02 -8.51
N ALA A 89 -12.21 1.37 -7.50
CA ALA A 89 -12.78 2.00 -6.30
C ALA A 89 -12.70 1.03 -5.11
N LEU A 90 -12.27 1.52 -3.95
CA LEU A 90 -12.38 0.78 -2.69
C LEU A 90 -13.77 0.98 -2.08
N GLY A 91 -14.25 -0.01 -1.35
CA GLY A 91 -15.45 0.10 -0.53
C GLY A 91 -15.46 -0.93 0.58
N ASN A 92 -16.57 -1.03 1.31
CA ASN A 92 -16.72 -2.01 2.38
C ASN A 92 -18.14 -2.58 2.41
N ASP A 93 -18.32 -3.75 1.80
CA ASP A 93 -19.59 -4.49 1.83
C ASP A 93 -19.72 -5.38 3.09
N SER A 94 -18.73 -5.36 3.99
CA SER A 94 -18.76 -6.14 5.22
C SER A 94 -19.55 -5.44 6.32
N LYS A 95 -19.68 -6.12 7.47
CA LYS A 95 -20.37 -5.60 8.67
C LYS A 95 -19.42 -4.98 9.68
N LYS A 96 -18.10 -4.91 9.40
CA LYS A 96 -17.09 -4.35 10.30
C LYS A 96 -16.21 -3.37 9.53
N ASP A 97 -15.52 -2.49 10.24
CA ASP A 97 -14.57 -1.58 9.63
C ASP A 97 -13.42 -2.34 8.95
N VAL A 98 -12.97 -1.82 7.81
CA VAL A 98 -11.78 -2.28 7.10
C VAL A 98 -10.75 -1.15 7.02
N VAL A 99 -9.47 -1.50 7.16
CA VAL A 99 -8.33 -0.63 6.89
C VAL A 99 -7.53 -1.22 5.74
N TYR A 100 -7.37 -0.46 4.68
CA TYR A 100 -6.53 -0.78 3.54
C TYR A 100 -5.16 -0.12 3.66
N MET A 101 -4.13 -0.79 3.15
CA MET A 101 -2.89 -0.13 2.75
C MET A 101 -2.90 0.00 1.23
N VAL A 102 -2.72 1.23 0.73
CA VAL A 102 -2.61 1.52 -0.70
C VAL A 102 -1.20 2.01 -0.97
N LEU A 103 -0.52 1.40 -1.94
CA LEU A 103 0.83 1.73 -2.33
C LEU A 103 0.88 2.03 -3.82
N GLY A 104 1.68 2.98 -4.24
CA GLY A 104 1.93 3.28 -5.63
C GLY A 104 3.34 3.81 -5.82
N ALA A 105 4.01 3.37 -6.87
CA ALA A 105 5.32 3.88 -7.25
C ALA A 105 5.42 3.92 -8.77
N VAL A 106 6.15 4.90 -9.28
CA VAL A 106 6.59 4.88 -10.67
C VAL A 106 8.05 4.44 -10.65
N PRO A 107 8.39 3.30 -11.29
CA PRO A 107 9.77 2.84 -11.31
C PRO A 107 10.69 3.92 -11.91
N PRO A 108 11.86 4.17 -11.32
CA PRO A 108 12.87 5.03 -11.94
C PRO A 108 13.38 4.39 -13.25
N LYS A 109 13.87 5.24 -14.15
CA LYS A 109 14.44 4.77 -15.43
C LYS A 109 15.58 3.78 -15.16
N GLY A 110 15.55 2.64 -15.84
CA GLY A 110 16.57 1.58 -15.72
C GLY A 110 16.27 0.50 -14.68
N PHE A 111 15.11 0.54 -14.01
CA PHE A 111 14.65 -0.53 -13.11
C PHE A 111 13.55 -1.40 -13.75
N PRO A 112 13.44 -2.68 -13.35
CA PRO A 112 14.29 -3.36 -12.36
C PRO A 112 15.66 -3.75 -12.93
N LEU A 113 16.68 -3.88 -12.06
CA LEU A 113 18.06 -4.26 -12.42
C LEU A 113 18.25 -5.76 -12.72
N GLY A 114 17.17 -6.48 -13.06
CA GLY A 114 17.14 -7.94 -13.18
C GLY A 114 17.02 -8.67 -11.83
N GLY A 115 16.70 -9.97 -11.85
CA GLY A 115 16.56 -10.81 -10.66
C GLY A 115 15.12 -11.20 -10.30
N ARG A 116 14.95 -11.92 -9.18
CA ARG A 116 13.65 -12.47 -8.72
C ARG A 116 12.73 -11.43 -8.05
N THR A 117 13.23 -10.23 -7.74
CA THR A 117 12.49 -9.18 -7.05
C THR A 117 12.70 -7.82 -7.74
N LEU A 118 11.84 -6.84 -7.45
CA LEU A 118 12.05 -5.45 -7.88
C LEU A 118 13.06 -4.69 -7.00
N LEU A 119 13.60 -5.33 -5.95
CA LEU A 119 14.56 -4.76 -4.99
C LEU A 119 16.00 -5.17 -5.33
N GLY A 120 16.37 -5.02 -6.61
CA GLY A 120 17.61 -5.58 -7.17
C GLY A 120 18.89 -4.77 -6.90
N ASP A 121 18.78 -3.58 -6.30
CA ASP A 121 19.90 -2.66 -6.00
C ASP A 121 20.47 -2.79 -4.58
N GLY A 122 20.01 -3.78 -3.81
CA GLY A 122 20.49 -4.01 -2.45
C GLY A 122 21.96 -4.43 -2.42
N ILE A 123 22.79 -3.69 -1.67
CA ILE A 123 24.22 -4.01 -1.44
C ILE A 123 24.34 -4.71 -0.08
N PRO A 124 24.48 -6.06 -0.02
CA PRO A 124 24.54 -6.77 1.24
C PRO A 124 25.90 -6.62 1.93
N ASN A 125 25.90 -6.30 3.23
CA ASN A 125 27.11 -6.39 4.06
C ASN A 125 27.11 -7.72 4.84
N ARG A 126 27.65 -8.78 4.22
CA ARG A 126 27.68 -10.13 4.81
C ARG A 126 28.64 -10.26 6.00
N ASN A 127 29.54 -9.31 6.20
CA ASN A 127 30.48 -9.29 7.33
C ASN A 127 29.84 -8.70 8.60
N LYS A 128 28.71 -7.99 8.47
CA LYS A 128 27.97 -7.40 9.60
C LYS A 128 26.61 -8.08 9.74
N VAL A 129 26.60 -9.26 10.35
CA VAL A 129 25.37 -10.00 10.62
C VAL A 129 24.71 -9.47 11.91
N PRO A 130 23.46 -8.97 11.86
CA PRO A 130 22.77 -8.49 13.06
C PRO A 130 22.49 -9.62 14.05
N ARG A 131 22.65 -9.35 15.35
CA ARG A 131 22.21 -10.26 16.43
C ARG A 131 20.81 -9.87 16.89
N TRP A 132 19.82 -10.65 16.49
CA TRP A 132 18.45 -10.46 16.95
C TRP A 132 18.30 -10.95 18.38
N LYS A 133 17.51 -10.24 19.19
CA LYS A 133 17.11 -10.75 20.50
C LYS A 133 16.30 -12.02 20.26
N LYS A 134 16.77 -13.15 20.81
CA LYS A 134 15.96 -14.36 20.86
C LYS A 134 14.80 -14.10 21.83
N ALA A 135 13.62 -14.57 21.45
CA ALA A 135 12.46 -14.58 22.33
C ALA A 135 12.73 -15.46 23.56
#